data_AF-A0A936PLR1-F1
#
_entry.id   AF-A0A936PLR1-F1
#
_cell.length_a   1.000
_cell.length_b   1.000
_cell.length_c   1.000
_cell.angle_alpha   90.00
_cell.angle_beta   90.00
_cell.angle_gamma   90.00
#
_symmetry.space_group_name_H-M   'P 1'
#
loop_
_entity.id
_entity.type
_entity.pdbx_description
1 polymer ?
#
loop_
_entity_poly.entity_id
_entity_poly.type
_entity_poly.pdbx_seq_one_letter_code
_entity_poly.pdbx_strand_id
1 'polypeptide(L)'
;MKKLTIFILTIFPLTIWAHQDKYYTYEYDNVTVRFITGFFFEEINNAKIIGKYAALLSESMDYDEPVLLDFIHDYGHTYQGKTFSFLNIGSEDYELVSYYRQDSVEENVYQMVPYSDSVENLKDVIKEVDIVTGINQQRKIVIRQFGFHFDITQTLNLLYYAIKNKADVTRLSRTDTLSSYLRNMYYRLESVSSSLIDSIKYPVIPHVERTLQYKVYREEDSIDRHQLYYSYFSKNGKFFVFAGIHDKEIILDTLNQVYSFNPIEYFPELLFVFETPDQMRKYDLNVIMDFEYRRSQKHKIPVDKNEYIMSINIEWLGDDIYLINYYHDLGITFKRLFYLEYDDVLIEDFDSYIKSYRKERN
;
A
#
# COMPACT_ATOMS: atom_id res chain seq x y z
N MET A 1 49.03 9.99 -11.03
CA MET A 1 47.72 10.03 -10.33
C MET A 1 46.53 10.01 -11.28
N LYS A 2 46.45 10.84 -12.34
CA LYS A 2 45.32 10.82 -13.31
C LYS A 2 45.00 9.46 -13.98
N LYS A 3 46.02 8.62 -14.21
CA LYS A 3 45.83 7.28 -14.84
C LYS A 3 45.21 6.23 -13.90
N LEU A 4 45.35 6.39 -12.58
CA LEU A 4 44.78 5.46 -11.60
C LEU A 4 43.28 5.74 -11.39
N THR A 5 42.88 7.01 -11.42
CA THR A 5 41.47 7.42 -11.29
C THR A 5 40.61 6.92 -12.46
N ILE A 6 41.14 6.94 -13.69
CA ILE A 6 40.45 6.44 -14.89
C ILE A 6 40.24 4.91 -14.82
N PHE A 7 41.20 4.18 -14.23
CA PHE A 7 41.13 2.72 -14.09
C PHE A 7 40.09 2.30 -13.03
N ILE A 8 39.96 3.05 -11.92
CA ILE A 8 38.94 2.79 -10.89
C ILE A 8 37.52 3.04 -11.42
N LEU A 9 37.33 4.08 -12.24
CA LEU A 9 36.02 4.41 -12.85
C LEU A 9 35.62 3.48 -14.00
N THR A 10 36.54 2.70 -14.59
CA THR A 10 36.24 1.78 -15.70
C THR A 10 36.01 0.34 -15.26
N ILE A 11 36.48 -0.05 -14.06
CA ILE A 11 36.39 -1.44 -13.57
C ILE A 11 35.23 -1.65 -12.59
N PHE A 12 34.77 -0.58 -11.93
CA PHE A 12 33.48 -0.63 -11.27
C PHE A 12 32.42 -0.27 -12.31
N PRO A 13 31.65 -1.23 -12.86
CA PRO A 13 30.40 -0.86 -13.47
C PRO A 13 29.66 -0.06 -12.41
N LEU A 14 29.41 1.22 -12.68
CA LEU A 14 28.39 1.96 -11.98
C LEU A 14 27.12 1.16 -12.25
N THR A 15 26.78 0.25 -11.35
CA THR A 15 25.48 -0.39 -11.34
C THR A 15 24.52 0.75 -11.04
N ILE A 16 24.06 1.41 -12.10
CA ILE A 16 22.96 2.34 -12.01
C ILE A 16 21.78 1.44 -11.66
N TRP A 17 21.46 1.41 -10.37
CA TRP A 17 20.24 0.77 -9.89
C TRP A 17 19.08 1.64 -10.38
N ALA A 18 18.60 1.34 -11.58
CA ALA A 18 17.29 1.78 -12.01
C ALA A 18 16.28 1.09 -11.09
N HIS A 19 15.49 1.89 -10.39
CA HIS A 19 14.42 1.38 -9.53
C HIS A 19 13.48 0.51 -10.39
N GLN A 20 13.28 -0.74 -10.00
CA GLN A 20 12.35 -1.65 -10.66
C GLN A 20 11.30 -2.07 -9.63
N ASP A 21 10.03 -1.88 -9.97
CA ASP A 21 8.93 -2.35 -9.16
C ASP A 21 8.99 -3.87 -8.98
N LYS A 22 8.65 -4.32 -7.77
CA LYS A 22 8.56 -5.72 -7.42
C LYS A 22 7.12 -6.20 -7.53
N TYR A 23 6.99 -7.45 -7.96
CA TYR A 23 5.72 -8.17 -8.01
C TYR A 23 5.68 -9.15 -6.84
N TYR A 24 4.64 -9.04 -6.02
CA TYR A 24 4.32 -10.01 -4.99
C TYR A 24 3.06 -10.75 -5.42
N THR A 25 3.08 -12.09 -5.35
CA THR A 25 1.95 -12.93 -5.74
C THR A 25 1.61 -13.90 -4.62
N TYR A 26 0.34 -13.98 -4.28
CA TYR A 26 -0.21 -14.84 -3.23
C TYR A 26 -1.46 -15.54 -3.75
N GLU A 27 -1.67 -16.79 -3.36
CA GLU A 27 -2.80 -17.61 -3.83
C GLU A 27 -3.64 -18.06 -2.64
N TYR A 28 -4.97 -17.91 -2.76
CA TYR A 28 -5.97 -18.33 -1.79
C TYR A 28 -7.11 -19.01 -2.55
N ASP A 29 -7.11 -20.34 -2.58
CA ASP A 29 -8.07 -21.16 -3.35
C ASP A 29 -8.12 -20.74 -4.84
N ASN A 30 -9.26 -20.24 -5.32
CA ASN A 30 -9.42 -19.75 -6.70
C ASN A 30 -9.01 -18.27 -6.89
N VAL A 31 -8.49 -17.61 -5.85
CA VAL A 31 -8.12 -16.20 -5.89
C VAL A 31 -6.60 -16.04 -5.92
N THR A 32 -6.10 -15.39 -6.95
CA THR A 32 -4.72 -14.89 -7.02
C THR A 32 -4.69 -13.40 -6.65
N VAL A 33 -3.84 -13.01 -5.72
CA VAL A 33 -3.53 -11.62 -5.40
C VAL A 33 -2.17 -11.27 -5.98
N ARG A 34 -2.11 -10.24 -6.83
CA ARG A 34 -0.87 -9.61 -7.28
C ARG A 34 -0.77 -8.21 -6.68
N PHE A 35 0.38 -7.87 -6.13
CA PHE A 35 0.68 -6.54 -5.60
C PHE A 35 1.96 -6.00 -6.23
N ILE A 36 1.90 -4.80 -6.80
CA ILE A 36 3.00 -4.15 -7.52
C ILE A 36 3.42 -2.90 -6.77
N THR A 37 4.69 -2.81 -6.39
CA THR A 37 5.24 -1.66 -5.66
C THR A 37 6.77 -1.62 -5.67
N GLY A 38 7.35 -0.45 -5.44
CA GLY A 38 8.80 -0.27 -5.27
C GLY A 38 9.37 -0.77 -3.94
N PHE A 39 8.57 -0.79 -2.87
CA PHE A 39 9.04 -1.03 -1.51
C PHE A 39 8.12 -1.98 -0.73
N PHE A 40 8.55 -2.40 0.46
CA PHE A 40 7.73 -3.24 1.31
C PHE A 40 6.82 -2.37 2.19
N PHE A 41 5.54 -2.28 1.84
CA PHE A 41 4.52 -1.54 2.57
C PHE A 41 3.57 -2.48 3.31
N GLU A 42 2.99 -2.01 4.42
CA GLU A 42 1.96 -2.78 5.15
C GLU A 42 0.71 -3.04 4.28
N GLU A 43 0.49 -2.21 3.26
CA GLU A 43 -0.59 -2.40 2.29
C GLU A 43 -0.50 -3.74 1.54
N ILE A 44 0.69 -4.37 1.47
CA ILE A 44 0.85 -5.74 0.97
C ILE A 44 0.06 -6.73 1.84
N ASN A 45 0.13 -6.58 3.17
CA ASN A 45 -0.64 -7.43 4.09
C ASN A 45 -2.13 -7.13 4.05
N ASN A 46 -2.51 -5.87 3.80
CA ASN A 46 -3.91 -5.52 3.56
C ASN A 46 -4.44 -6.20 2.29
N ALA A 47 -3.67 -6.21 1.20
CA ALA A 47 -4.02 -6.93 -0.03
C ALA A 47 -4.17 -8.45 0.18
N LYS A 48 -3.30 -9.06 1.00
CA LYS A 48 -3.44 -10.47 1.41
C LYS A 48 -4.75 -10.74 2.15
N ILE A 49 -5.12 -9.87 3.10
CA ILE A 49 -6.39 -9.96 3.83
C ILE A 49 -7.58 -9.86 2.86
N ILE A 50 -7.53 -8.94 1.89
CA ILE A 50 -8.56 -8.82 0.85
C ILE A 50 -8.66 -10.13 0.05
N GLY A 51 -7.53 -10.72 -0.35
CA GLY A 51 -7.49 -12.01 -1.05
C GLY A 51 -8.18 -13.14 -0.28
N LYS A 52 -7.92 -13.25 1.02
CA LYS A 52 -8.57 -14.26 1.88
C LYS A 52 -10.07 -14.05 1.99
N TYR A 53 -10.53 -12.80 2.15
CA TYR A 53 -11.98 -12.53 2.11
C TYR A 53 -12.59 -12.81 0.74
N ALA A 54 -11.88 -12.54 -0.35
CA ALA A 54 -12.35 -12.84 -1.68
C ALA A 54 -12.51 -14.35 -1.89
N ALA A 55 -11.58 -15.17 -1.38
CA ALA A 55 -11.71 -16.63 -1.39
C ALA A 55 -12.93 -17.09 -0.58
N LEU A 56 -13.12 -16.58 0.64
CA LEU A 56 -14.31 -16.85 1.45
C LEU A 56 -15.61 -16.44 0.74
N LEU A 57 -15.60 -15.30 0.04
CA LEU A 57 -16.75 -14.83 -0.74
C LEU A 57 -17.04 -15.80 -1.88
N SER A 58 -16.02 -16.16 -2.68
CA SER A 58 -16.14 -17.10 -3.79
C SER A 58 -16.69 -18.45 -3.34
N GLU A 59 -16.14 -19.02 -2.26
CA GLU A 59 -16.62 -20.27 -1.66
C GLU A 59 -18.10 -20.17 -1.25
N SER A 60 -18.47 -19.10 -0.53
CA SER A 60 -19.85 -18.89 -0.09
C SER A 60 -20.87 -18.69 -1.22
N MET A 61 -20.38 -18.35 -2.42
CA MET A 61 -21.14 -18.16 -3.64
C MET A 61 -21.11 -19.37 -4.58
N ASP A 62 -20.41 -20.46 -4.20
CA ASP A 62 -20.17 -21.64 -5.04
C ASP A 62 -19.50 -21.26 -6.39
N TYR A 63 -18.52 -20.37 -6.32
CA TYR A 63 -17.75 -19.89 -7.48
C TYR A 63 -16.31 -20.42 -7.43
N ASP A 64 -15.95 -21.29 -8.37
CA ASP A 64 -14.66 -22.02 -8.42
C ASP A 64 -13.74 -21.56 -9.56
N GLU A 65 -14.24 -20.78 -10.52
CA GLU A 65 -13.43 -20.24 -11.59
C GLU A 65 -12.39 -19.24 -11.05
N PRO A 66 -11.25 -19.04 -11.74
CA PRO A 66 -10.19 -18.19 -11.22
C PRO A 66 -10.60 -16.72 -11.09
N VAL A 67 -10.03 -16.05 -10.09
CA VAL A 67 -10.15 -14.61 -9.83
C VAL A 67 -8.75 -14.02 -9.68
N LEU A 68 -8.50 -12.87 -10.31
CA LEU A 68 -7.31 -12.06 -10.07
C LEU A 68 -7.71 -10.75 -9.39
N LEU A 69 -7.08 -10.48 -8.25
CA LEU A 69 -7.04 -9.17 -7.61
C LEU A 69 -5.65 -8.57 -7.87
N ASP A 70 -5.59 -7.48 -8.61
CA ASP A 70 -4.34 -6.87 -9.08
C ASP A 70 -4.20 -5.45 -8.53
N PHE A 71 -3.34 -5.29 -7.54
CA PHE A 71 -3.15 -4.05 -6.80
C PHE A 71 -1.85 -3.37 -7.21
N ILE A 72 -1.95 -2.13 -7.70
CA ILE A 72 -0.81 -1.30 -8.09
C ILE A 72 -0.72 -0.16 -7.10
N HIS A 73 0.31 -0.18 -6.26
CA HIS A 73 0.46 0.78 -5.19
C HIS A 73 0.91 2.14 -5.75
N ASP A 74 0.14 3.20 -5.49
CA ASP A 74 0.54 4.58 -5.78
C ASP A 74 1.29 5.18 -4.59
N TYR A 75 2.46 4.61 -4.32
CA TYR A 75 3.34 5.09 -3.26
C TYR A 75 3.84 6.53 -3.58
N GLY A 76 3.86 6.91 -4.86
CA GLY A 76 4.13 8.24 -5.40
C GLY A 76 3.12 9.34 -5.06
N HIS A 77 1.97 9.00 -4.46
CA HIS A 77 0.83 9.91 -4.21
C HIS A 77 0.32 10.65 -5.46
N THR A 78 0.52 10.09 -6.65
CA THR A 78 0.08 10.68 -7.93
C THR A 78 -1.43 10.87 -7.99
N TYR A 79 -2.16 9.92 -7.40
CA TYR A 79 -3.61 9.88 -7.36
C TYR A 79 -4.18 10.63 -6.17
N GLN A 80 -3.36 11.32 -5.38
CA GLN A 80 -3.78 12.17 -4.25
C GLN A 80 -4.65 11.41 -3.24
N GLY A 81 -4.30 10.14 -3.00
CA GLY A 81 -5.02 9.24 -2.09
C GLY A 81 -6.32 8.66 -2.67
N LYS A 82 -6.62 8.87 -3.96
CA LYS A 82 -7.74 8.21 -4.63
C LYS A 82 -7.35 6.81 -5.11
N THR A 83 -8.33 5.92 -5.13
CA THR A 83 -8.19 4.57 -5.68
C THR A 83 -9.04 4.41 -6.92
N PHE A 84 -8.38 4.22 -8.06
CA PHE A 84 -9.00 3.89 -9.34
C PHE A 84 -9.19 2.38 -9.41
N SER A 85 -10.31 1.93 -9.94
CA SER A 85 -10.59 0.50 -10.07
C SER A 85 -11.10 0.17 -11.45
N PHE A 86 -10.78 -1.03 -11.89
CA PHE A 86 -11.11 -1.59 -13.18
C PHE A 86 -11.62 -3.01 -12.97
N LEU A 87 -12.61 -3.39 -13.78
CA LEU A 87 -13.26 -4.69 -13.69
C LEU A 87 -13.53 -5.23 -15.09
N ASN A 88 -13.00 -6.40 -15.38
CA ASN A 88 -13.28 -7.15 -16.60
C ASN A 88 -13.31 -8.67 -16.34
N ILE A 89 -13.75 -9.40 -17.37
CA ILE A 89 -13.64 -10.85 -17.44
C ILE A 89 -12.88 -11.20 -18.70
N GLY A 90 -11.73 -11.86 -18.57
CA GLY A 90 -10.92 -12.26 -19.71
C GLY A 90 -9.45 -12.03 -19.48
N SER A 91 -8.83 -11.22 -20.35
CA SER A 91 -7.39 -10.99 -20.31
C SER A 91 -6.98 -10.23 -19.06
N GLU A 92 -5.89 -10.66 -18.46
CA GLU A 92 -5.15 -9.92 -17.45
C GLU A 92 -4.23 -8.87 -18.05
N ASP A 93 -3.86 -9.05 -19.31
CA ASP A 93 -2.87 -8.23 -19.95
C ASP A 93 -3.35 -6.79 -19.97
N TYR A 94 -2.41 -5.89 -19.71
CA TYR A 94 -2.61 -4.47 -19.96
C TYR A 94 -1.36 -3.89 -20.55
N GLU A 95 -1.53 -2.74 -21.17
CA GLU A 95 -0.44 -2.05 -21.82
C GLU A 95 -0.01 -0.84 -21.01
N LEU A 96 1.29 -0.64 -20.94
CA LEU A 96 1.95 0.58 -20.56
C LEU A 96 2.28 1.31 -21.85
N VAL A 97 1.68 2.48 -22.06
CA VAL A 97 1.89 3.25 -23.27
C VAL A 97 2.64 4.53 -22.93
N SER A 98 3.81 4.70 -23.54
CA SER A 98 4.72 5.83 -23.29
C SER A 98 5.00 6.61 -24.57
N TYR A 99 5.16 7.93 -24.45
CA TYR A 99 5.52 8.80 -25.56
C TYR A 99 6.88 9.45 -25.40
N TYR A 100 7.64 9.45 -26.48
CA TYR A 100 8.98 10.01 -26.55
C TYR A 100 9.16 10.85 -27.81
N ARG A 101 10.08 11.81 -27.77
CA ARG A 101 10.53 12.58 -28.93
C ARG A 101 12.04 12.48 -28.99
N GLN A 102 12.58 12.22 -30.17
CA GLN A 102 14.02 12.23 -30.37
C GLN A 102 14.57 13.66 -30.18
N ASP A 103 15.64 13.78 -29.40
CA ASP A 103 16.35 15.04 -29.22
C ASP A 103 16.93 15.51 -30.56
N SER A 104 16.79 16.79 -30.87
CA SER A 104 17.27 17.36 -32.13
C SER A 104 18.78 17.55 -32.17
N VAL A 105 19.46 17.46 -31.03
CA VAL A 105 20.89 17.73 -30.88
C VAL A 105 21.72 16.45 -30.79
N GLU A 106 21.20 15.41 -30.14
CA GLU A 106 21.92 14.14 -29.91
C GLU A 106 21.18 12.94 -30.51
N GLU A 107 21.84 12.23 -31.42
CA GLU A 107 21.31 10.96 -31.95
C GLU A 107 21.16 9.94 -30.81
N ASN A 108 20.01 9.28 -30.75
CA ASN A 108 19.62 8.28 -29.73
C ASN A 108 19.31 8.82 -28.33
N VAL A 109 19.16 10.14 -28.16
CA VAL A 109 18.57 10.70 -26.93
C VAL A 109 17.08 10.93 -27.16
N TYR A 110 16.27 10.43 -26.23
CA TYR A 110 14.81 10.56 -26.28
C TYR A 110 14.31 11.34 -25.07
N GLN A 111 13.54 12.39 -25.34
CA GLN A 111 12.87 13.18 -24.33
C GLN A 111 11.45 12.66 -24.13
N MET A 112 11.03 12.54 -22.86
CA MET A 112 9.65 12.17 -22.52
C MET A 112 8.67 13.25 -22.98
N VAL A 113 7.60 12.85 -23.67
CA VAL A 113 6.54 13.76 -24.09
C VAL A 113 5.32 13.55 -23.19
N PRO A 114 4.83 14.56 -22.46
CA PRO A 114 3.65 14.41 -21.63
C PRO A 114 2.45 13.91 -22.45
N TYR A 115 1.72 12.94 -21.90
CA TYR A 115 0.51 12.42 -22.52
C TYR A 115 -0.55 13.52 -22.62
N SER A 116 -1.20 13.61 -23.78
CA SER A 116 -2.35 14.45 -24.04
C SER A 116 -3.18 13.87 -25.19
N ASP A 117 -4.43 14.29 -25.32
CA ASP A 117 -5.32 13.86 -26.42
C ASP A 117 -4.76 14.17 -27.83
N SER A 118 -3.78 15.07 -27.94
CA SER A 118 -3.16 15.46 -29.21
C SER A 118 -1.77 14.85 -29.43
N VAL A 119 -1.20 14.15 -28.44
CA VAL A 119 0.19 13.69 -28.49
C VAL A 119 0.44 12.71 -29.64
N GLU A 120 -0.53 11.85 -29.94
CA GLU A 120 -0.46 10.86 -31.03
C GLU A 120 -0.41 11.51 -32.42
N ASN A 121 -0.85 12.77 -32.55
CA ASN A 121 -0.88 13.50 -33.82
C ASN A 121 0.37 14.35 -34.07
N LEU A 122 1.29 14.42 -33.09
CA LEU A 122 2.51 15.19 -33.23
C LEU A 122 3.48 14.48 -34.17
N LYS A 123 3.99 15.21 -35.16
CA LYS A 123 5.13 14.75 -35.96
C LYS A 123 6.33 14.56 -35.02
N ASP A 124 7.10 13.50 -35.27
CA ASP A 124 8.33 13.18 -34.54
C ASP A 124 8.15 12.71 -33.09
N VAL A 125 6.95 12.22 -32.74
CA VAL A 125 6.69 11.51 -31.48
C VAL A 125 6.64 10.00 -31.75
N ILE A 126 7.37 9.24 -30.94
CA ILE A 126 7.40 7.78 -30.93
C ILE A 126 6.51 7.29 -29.80
N LYS A 127 5.70 6.28 -30.12
CA LYS A 127 4.85 5.56 -29.16
C LYS A 127 5.51 4.23 -28.84
N GLU A 128 5.80 4.00 -27.57
CA GLU A 128 6.26 2.73 -27.04
C GLU A 128 5.09 2.05 -26.31
N VAL A 129 4.96 0.74 -26.49
CA VAL A 129 3.90 -0.06 -25.90
C VAL A 129 4.53 -1.30 -25.28
N ASP A 130 4.55 -1.34 -23.95
CA ASP A 130 4.96 -2.50 -23.18
C ASP A 130 3.74 -3.26 -22.69
N ILE A 131 3.73 -4.58 -22.87
CA ILE A 131 2.64 -5.44 -22.41
C ILE A 131 3.03 -6.01 -21.04
N VAL A 132 2.27 -5.67 -20.01
CA VAL A 132 2.35 -6.35 -18.72
C VAL A 132 1.52 -7.61 -18.82
N THR A 133 2.21 -8.74 -18.90
CA THR A 133 1.57 -10.04 -19.07
C THR A 133 0.87 -10.50 -17.79
N GLY A 134 -0.26 -11.18 -17.98
CA GLY A 134 -0.96 -11.92 -16.95
C GLY A 134 -0.13 -13.06 -16.37
N ILE A 135 -0.49 -13.47 -15.16
CA ILE A 135 0.11 -14.64 -14.51
C ILE A 135 -0.50 -15.95 -15.05
N ASN A 136 -1.76 -15.94 -15.53
CA ASN A 136 -2.50 -17.15 -15.92
C ASN A 136 -3.43 -16.95 -17.14
N GLN A 137 -3.19 -17.70 -18.21
CA GLN A 137 -3.92 -17.57 -19.48
C GLN A 137 -5.41 -17.98 -19.45
N GLN A 138 -5.95 -18.42 -18.30
CA GLN A 138 -7.37 -18.75 -18.16
C GLN A 138 -8.25 -17.50 -18.08
N ARG A 139 -9.47 -17.58 -18.66
CA ARG A 139 -10.48 -16.53 -18.50
C ARG A 139 -10.87 -16.43 -17.03
N LYS A 140 -10.63 -15.26 -16.44
CA LYS A 140 -10.93 -14.99 -15.04
C LYS A 140 -11.59 -13.65 -14.83
N ILE A 141 -12.25 -13.49 -13.69
CA ILE A 141 -12.61 -12.17 -13.18
C ILE A 141 -11.31 -11.46 -12.83
N VAL A 142 -11.10 -10.26 -13.35
CA VAL A 142 -9.95 -9.42 -13.06
C VAL A 142 -10.45 -8.13 -12.44
N ILE A 143 -10.06 -7.89 -11.19
CA ILE A 143 -10.27 -6.62 -10.49
C ILE A 143 -8.91 -5.99 -10.31
N ARG A 144 -8.68 -4.89 -11.02
CA ARG A 144 -7.44 -4.13 -10.92
C ARG A 144 -7.67 -2.82 -10.20
N GLN A 145 -6.83 -2.49 -9.24
CA GLN A 145 -6.94 -1.25 -8.48
C GLN A 145 -5.59 -0.54 -8.42
N PHE A 146 -5.61 0.77 -8.67
CA PHE A 146 -4.48 1.67 -8.56
C PHE A 146 -4.75 2.65 -7.43
N GLY A 147 -3.93 2.67 -6.41
CA GLY A 147 -4.16 3.55 -5.28
C GLY A 147 -3.15 3.39 -4.16
N PHE A 148 -3.25 4.29 -3.20
CA PHE A 148 -2.45 4.27 -1.97
C PHE A 148 -3.02 3.30 -0.92
N HIS A 149 -4.34 3.07 -0.97
CA HIS A 149 -5.05 2.18 -0.06
C HIS A 149 -6.17 1.44 -0.79
N PHE A 150 -6.38 0.17 -0.43
CA PHE A 150 -7.37 -0.70 -1.04
C PHE A 150 -8.43 -1.09 0.00
N ASP A 151 -9.68 -0.70 -0.27
CA ASP A 151 -10.79 -0.96 0.64
C ASP A 151 -11.32 -2.39 0.46
N ILE A 152 -11.42 -3.11 1.57
CA ILE A 152 -11.87 -4.51 1.59
C ILE A 152 -13.29 -4.62 1.06
N THR A 153 -14.23 -3.84 1.59
CA THR A 153 -15.65 -3.92 1.25
C THR A 153 -15.90 -3.56 -0.20
N GLN A 154 -15.27 -2.49 -0.70
CA GLN A 154 -15.40 -2.06 -2.09
C GLN A 154 -14.89 -3.14 -3.06
N THR A 155 -13.77 -3.78 -2.73
CA THR A 155 -13.19 -4.85 -3.56
C THR A 155 -14.10 -6.08 -3.59
N LEU A 156 -14.63 -6.48 -2.43
CA LEU A 156 -15.59 -7.60 -2.35
C LEU A 156 -16.91 -7.28 -3.05
N ASN A 157 -17.38 -6.05 -3.02
CA ASN A 157 -18.56 -5.62 -3.76
C ASN A 157 -18.36 -5.76 -5.28
N LEU A 158 -17.18 -5.38 -5.78
CA LEU A 158 -16.82 -5.58 -7.19
C LEU A 158 -16.79 -7.06 -7.56
N LEU A 159 -16.21 -7.91 -6.72
CA LEU A 159 -16.16 -9.36 -6.92
C LEU A 159 -17.57 -9.98 -6.92
N TYR A 160 -18.38 -9.67 -5.91
CA TYR A 160 -19.75 -10.12 -5.82
C TYR A 160 -20.55 -9.77 -7.08
N TYR A 161 -20.42 -8.52 -7.55
CA TYR A 161 -21.08 -8.06 -8.77
C TYR A 161 -20.59 -8.84 -9.99
N ALA A 162 -19.28 -9.04 -10.13
CA ALA A 162 -18.68 -9.75 -11.26
C ALA A 162 -19.16 -11.22 -11.34
N ILE A 163 -19.22 -11.91 -10.20
CA ILE A 163 -19.74 -13.28 -10.11
C ILE A 163 -21.21 -13.33 -10.53
N LYS A 164 -22.04 -12.39 -10.05
CA LYS A 164 -23.49 -12.36 -10.36
C LYS A 164 -23.81 -11.90 -11.78
N ASN A 165 -22.98 -11.07 -12.40
CA ASN A 165 -23.28 -10.37 -13.64
C ASN A 165 -22.24 -10.63 -14.73
N LYS A 166 -21.71 -11.85 -14.77
CA LYS A 166 -20.61 -12.24 -15.66
C LYS A 166 -20.83 -11.83 -17.12
N ALA A 167 -22.01 -12.12 -17.67
CA ALA A 167 -22.36 -11.80 -19.04
C ALA A 167 -22.39 -10.29 -19.32
N ASP A 168 -22.91 -9.49 -18.38
CA ASP A 168 -22.97 -8.05 -18.53
C ASP A 168 -21.60 -7.40 -18.40
N VAL A 169 -20.78 -7.86 -17.45
CA VAL A 169 -19.39 -7.38 -17.33
C VAL A 169 -18.64 -7.66 -18.64
N THR A 170 -18.69 -8.87 -19.18
CA THR A 170 -18.06 -9.19 -20.48
C THR A 170 -18.59 -8.32 -21.63
N ARG A 171 -19.91 -8.09 -21.70
CA ARG A 171 -20.54 -7.33 -22.77
C ARG A 171 -20.27 -5.82 -22.68
N LEU A 172 -20.12 -5.29 -21.47
CA LEU A 172 -19.94 -3.87 -21.21
C LEU A 172 -18.47 -3.45 -21.12
N SER A 173 -17.55 -4.41 -20.95
CA SER A 173 -16.11 -4.16 -20.97
C SER A 173 -15.67 -3.56 -22.31
N ARG A 174 -14.83 -2.54 -22.21
CA ARG A 174 -14.19 -1.85 -23.31
C ARG A 174 -12.85 -1.30 -22.85
N THR A 175 -12.00 -0.92 -23.80
CA THR A 175 -10.73 -0.27 -23.49
C THR A 175 -10.96 1.01 -22.69
N ASP A 176 -10.26 1.11 -21.57
CA ASP A 176 -10.19 2.26 -20.67
C ASP A 176 -8.72 2.64 -20.43
N THR A 177 -8.50 3.85 -19.92
CA THR A 177 -7.15 4.37 -19.69
C THR A 177 -7.00 5.05 -18.34
N LEU A 178 -5.78 5.00 -17.80
CA LEU A 178 -5.42 5.71 -16.57
C LEU A 178 -4.06 6.36 -16.74
N SER A 179 -3.94 7.65 -16.44
CA SER A 179 -2.63 8.31 -16.39
C SER A 179 -1.74 7.65 -15.35
N SER A 180 -0.47 7.43 -15.69
CA SER A 180 0.53 7.01 -14.71
C SER A 180 1.10 8.21 -13.95
N TYR A 181 1.92 7.92 -12.94
CA TYR A 181 2.77 8.89 -12.23
C TYR A 181 3.82 9.51 -13.15
N LEU A 182 4.29 8.74 -14.13
CA LEU A 182 5.12 9.26 -15.21
C LEU A 182 4.22 10.04 -16.18
N ARG A 183 4.47 11.34 -16.31
CA ARG A 183 3.65 12.26 -17.12
C ARG A 183 3.53 11.87 -18.59
N ASN A 184 4.44 11.07 -19.11
CA ASN A 184 4.48 10.58 -20.49
C ASN A 184 3.84 9.21 -20.67
N MET A 185 3.32 8.59 -19.60
CA MET A 185 2.84 7.22 -19.60
C MET A 185 1.38 7.13 -19.14
N TYR A 186 0.63 6.22 -19.77
CA TYR A 186 -0.69 5.82 -19.30
C TYR A 186 -0.87 4.31 -19.40
N TYR A 187 -1.73 3.78 -18.55
CA TYR A 187 -2.19 2.40 -18.58
C TYR A 187 -3.36 2.29 -19.57
N ARG A 188 -3.36 1.26 -20.42
CA ARG A 188 -4.47 0.90 -21.30
C ARG A 188 -4.92 -0.53 -21.02
N LEU A 189 -6.18 -0.70 -20.67
CA LEU A 189 -6.71 -1.98 -20.18
C LEU A 189 -8.22 -2.10 -20.43
N GLU A 190 -8.76 -3.32 -20.39
CA GLU A 190 -10.20 -3.55 -20.56
C GLU A 190 -10.95 -3.39 -19.24
N SER A 191 -12.05 -2.65 -19.24
CA SER A 191 -12.90 -2.46 -18.05
C SER A 191 -14.33 -2.10 -18.40
N VAL A 192 -15.27 -2.41 -17.52
CA VAL A 192 -16.56 -1.70 -17.50
C VAL A 192 -16.36 -0.24 -17.10
N SER A 193 -17.34 0.63 -17.39
CA SER A 193 -17.18 2.06 -17.15
C SER A 193 -16.95 2.41 -15.67
N SER A 194 -16.11 3.41 -15.42
CA SER A 194 -15.88 3.96 -14.07
C SER A 194 -17.16 4.32 -13.33
N SER A 195 -18.15 4.90 -14.03
CA SER A 195 -19.47 5.19 -13.44
C SER A 195 -20.22 3.95 -12.94
N LEU A 196 -20.09 2.81 -13.63
CA LEU A 196 -20.68 1.55 -13.19
C LEU A 196 -19.92 1.03 -11.97
N ILE A 197 -18.58 1.03 -12.04
CA ILE A 197 -17.70 0.64 -10.91
C ILE A 197 -18.03 1.43 -9.65
N ASP A 198 -18.14 2.75 -9.75
CA ASP A 198 -18.46 3.61 -8.62
C ASP A 198 -19.84 3.28 -8.02
N SER A 199 -20.83 2.96 -8.86
CA SER A 199 -22.15 2.52 -8.36
C SER A 199 -22.13 1.15 -7.67
N ILE A 200 -21.16 0.29 -7.98
CA ILE A 200 -21.00 -1.05 -7.39
C ILE A 200 -20.26 -0.98 -6.05
N LYS A 201 -19.34 -0.03 -5.87
CA LYS A 201 -18.45 0.02 -4.69
C LYS A 201 -19.16 0.29 -3.35
N TYR A 202 -20.17 1.15 -3.35
CA TYR A 202 -20.74 1.71 -2.11
C TYR A 202 -21.99 1.03 -1.52
N PRO A 203 -22.82 0.27 -2.27
CA PRO A 203 -23.96 -0.44 -1.68
C PRO A 203 -23.56 -1.39 -0.55
N VAL A 204 -24.40 -1.49 0.47
CA VAL A 204 -24.30 -2.54 1.50
C VAL A 204 -24.90 -3.82 0.93
N ILE A 205 -24.06 -4.81 0.66
CA ILE A 205 -24.48 -6.11 0.10
C ILE A 205 -24.52 -7.14 1.24
N PRO A 206 -25.70 -7.67 1.63
CA PRO A 206 -25.81 -8.58 2.78
C PRO A 206 -24.90 -9.81 2.69
N HIS A 207 -24.62 -10.30 1.49
CA HIS A 207 -23.72 -11.43 1.28
C HIS A 207 -22.26 -11.08 1.58
N VAL A 208 -21.82 -9.88 1.14
CA VAL A 208 -20.50 -9.34 1.46
C VAL A 208 -20.38 -9.07 2.95
N GLU A 209 -21.40 -8.48 3.59
CA GLU A 209 -21.42 -8.23 5.03
C GLU A 209 -21.26 -9.53 5.85
N ARG A 210 -21.93 -10.62 5.46
CA ARG A 210 -21.73 -11.92 6.10
C ARG A 210 -20.32 -12.45 5.92
N THR A 211 -19.71 -12.24 4.76
CA THR A 211 -18.32 -12.63 4.50
C THR A 211 -17.35 -11.83 5.37
N LEU A 212 -17.61 -10.53 5.55
CA LEU A 212 -16.79 -9.68 6.41
C LEU A 212 -16.87 -10.07 7.90
N GLN A 213 -17.85 -10.87 8.34
CA GLN A 213 -17.93 -11.33 9.73
C GLN A 213 -16.85 -12.34 10.11
N TYR A 214 -16.21 -12.98 9.13
CA TYR A 214 -15.08 -13.87 9.38
C TYR A 214 -13.88 -13.08 9.92
N LYS A 215 -13.07 -13.75 10.76
CA LYS A 215 -11.85 -13.19 11.31
C LYS A 215 -10.68 -13.56 10.39
N VAL A 216 -10.09 -12.58 9.71
CA VAL A 216 -8.99 -12.80 8.77
C VAL A 216 -7.73 -12.14 9.30
N TYR A 217 -6.74 -12.95 9.67
CA TYR A 217 -5.48 -12.47 10.24
C TYR A 217 -4.52 -11.95 9.17
N ARG A 218 -3.75 -10.91 9.56
CA ARG A 218 -2.50 -10.53 8.90
C ARG A 218 -1.58 -11.75 8.81
N GLU A 219 -0.90 -11.93 7.68
CA GLU A 219 0.12 -12.97 7.56
C GLU A 219 1.44 -12.49 8.15
N GLU A 220 2.10 -13.38 8.87
CA GLU A 220 3.44 -13.14 9.40
C GLU A 220 4.29 -14.39 9.13
N ASP A 221 5.49 -14.18 8.61
CA ASP A 221 6.38 -15.27 8.19
C ASP A 221 6.83 -16.13 9.39
N SER A 222 6.92 -15.54 10.58
CA SER A 222 7.19 -16.25 11.82
C SER A 222 6.70 -15.48 13.04
N ILE A 223 5.80 -16.07 13.83
CA ILE A 223 5.40 -15.59 15.15
C ILE A 223 5.76 -16.65 16.18
N ASP A 224 6.58 -16.31 17.18
CA ASP A 224 6.69 -17.13 18.38
C ASP A 224 5.56 -16.80 19.36
N ARG A 225 4.50 -17.62 19.34
CA ARG A 225 3.32 -17.43 20.19
C ARG A 225 3.57 -17.68 21.68
N HIS A 226 4.74 -18.19 22.05
CA HIS A 226 5.15 -18.35 23.44
C HIS A 226 5.68 -17.05 24.05
N GLN A 227 6.00 -16.07 23.21
CA GLN A 227 6.44 -14.73 23.62
C GLN A 227 5.35 -13.71 23.33
N LEU A 228 5.53 -12.50 23.84
CA LEU A 228 4.70 -11.37 23.46
C LEU A 228 4.91 -11.07 21.97
N TYR A 229 3.81 -10.99 21.22
CA TYR A 229 3.81 -10.55 19.83
C TYR A 229 2.66 -9.58 19.58
N TYR A 230 2.79 -8.77 18.54
CA TYR A 230 1.72 -7.90 18.07
C TYR A 230 1.30 -8.32 16.67
N SER A 231 0.01 -8.28 16.42
CA SER A 231 -0.51 -8.44 15.07
C SER A 231 -1.86 -7.74 14.95
N TYR A 232 -2.53 -7.96 13.83
CA TYR A 232 -3.90 -7.53 13.64
C TYR A 232 -4.68 -8.52 12.79
N PHE A 233 -6.00 -8.46 12.90
CA PHE A 233 -6.91 -9.15 12.00
C PHE A 233 -7.97 -8.19 11.51
N SER A 234 -8.56 -8.50 10.36
CA SER A 234 -9.76 -7.83 9.90
C SER A 234 -11.01 -8.60 10.32
N LYS A 235 -12.07 -7.85 10.65
CA LYS A 235 -13.45 -8.32 10.84
C LYS A 235 -14.41 -7.15 10.65
N ASN A 236 -15.56 -7.39 10.03
CA ASN A 236 -16.59 -6.39 9.71
C ASN A 236 -16.01 -5.15 8.97
N GLY A 237 -15.04 -5.35 8.08
CA GLY A 237 -14.37 -4.27 7.37
C GLY A 237 -13.53 -3.33 8.25
N LYS A 238 -13.20 -3.73 9.48
CA LYS A 238 -12.32 -3.01 10.42
C LYS A 238 -11.11 -3.86 10.77
N PHE A 239 -10.04 -3.21 11.21
CA PHE A 239 -8.80 -3.84 11.65
C PHE A 239 -8.72 -3.82 13.17
N PHE A 240 -8.54 -4.96 13.79
CA PHE A 240 -8.41 -5.13 15.23
C PHE A 240 -6.94 -5.38 15.55
N VAL A 241 -6.28 -4.38 16.12
CA VAL A 241 -4.90 -4.47 16.60
C VAL A 241 -4.91 -5.22 17.92
N PHE A 242 -4.04 -6.21 18.08
CA PHE A 242 -3.97 -6.98 19.31
C PHE A 242 -2.53 -7.31 19.73
N ALA A 243 -2.36 -7.51 21.03
CA ALA A 243 -1.21 -8.19 21.61
C ALA A 243 -1.56 -9.65 21.85
N GLY A 244 -0.65 -10.56 21.53
CA GLY A 244 -0.78 -11.99 21.76
C GLY A 244 0.31 -12.52 22.69
N ILE A 245 -0.05 -13.39 23.63
CA ILE A 245 0.89 -14.12 24.47
C ILE A 245 0.23 -15.41 25.01
N HIS A 246 0.93 -16.55 24.91
CA HIS A 246 0.41 -17.85 25.34
C HIS A 246 -1.00 -18.16 24.79
N ASP A 247 -1.19 -17.92 23.49
CA ASP A 247 -2.45 -18.07 22.75
C ASP A 247 -3.62 -17.20 23.25
N LYS A 248 -3.37 -16.24 24.15
CA LYS A 248 -4.35 -15.22 24.55
C LYS A 248 -4.14 -13.97 23.72
N GLU A 249 -5.23 -13.44 23.18
CA GLU A 249 -5.23 -12.19 22.43
C GLU A 249 -5.92 -11.09 23.24
N ILE A 250 -5.32 -9.91 23.25
CA ILE A 250 -5.81 -8.72 23.92
C ILE A 250 -5.97 -7.63 22.87
N ILE A 251 -7.23 -7.25 22.62
CA ILE A 251 -7.54 -6.20 21.64
C ILE A 251 -7.08 -4.85 22.19
N LEU A 252 -6.18 -4.20 21.48
CA LEU A 252 -5.60 -2.91 21.83
C LEU A 252 -6.40 -1.76 21.20
N ASP A 253 -6.84 -1.93 19.95
CA ASP A 253 -7.64 -0.94 19.22
C ASP A 253 -8.45 -1.54 18.07
N THR A 254 -9.37 -0.74 17.53
CA THR A 254 -10.12 -1.01 16.31
C THR A 254 -9.97 0.18 15.35
N LEU A 255 -9.37 -0.09 14.19
CA LEU A 255 -8.98 0.92 13.21
C LEU A 255 -9.75 0.72 11.90
N ASN A 256 -9.88 1.79 11.12
CA ASN A 256 -10.45 1.71 9.77
C ASN A 256 -9.43 1.17 8.75
N GLN A 257 -8.14 1.31 9.05
CA GLN A 257 -7.02 1.00 8.17
C GLN A 257 -5.73 0.90 9.00
N VAL A 258 -4.72 0.22 8.43
CA VAL A 258 -3.38 0.11 8.99
C VAL A 258 -2.40 0.46 7.87
N TYR A 259 -1.73 1.61 8.00
CA TYR A 259 -0.73 2.09 7.04
C TYR A 259 0.68 1.59 7.36
N SER A 260 1.03 1.55 8.65
CA SER A 260 2.32 1.05 9.11
C SER A 260 2.20 0.44 10.51
N PHE A 261 2.89 -0.68 10.73
CA PHE A 261 2.79 -1.50 11.93
C PHE A 261 4.19 -1.78 12.47
N ASN A 262 4.57 -1.08 13.54
CA ASN A 262 5.96 -1.01 14.03
C ASN A 262 6.06 -1.49 15.48
N PRO A 263 6.17 -2.81 15.72
CA PRO A 263 6.61 -3.31 17.01
C PRO A 263 8.08 -2.92 17.24
N ILE A 264 8.44 -2.57 18.48
CA ILE A 264 9.82 -2.19 18.80
C ILE A 264 10.61 -3.43 19.24
N GLU A 265 11.61 -3.84 18.44
CA GLU A 265 12.36 -5.09 18.65
C GLU A 265 13.02 -5.18 20.04
N TYR A 266 13.60 -4.08 20.53
CA TYR A 266 14.29 -4.04 21.82
C TYR A 266 13.36 -3.82 23.03
N PHE A 267 12.11 -3.45 22.77
CA PHE A 267 11.07 -3.20 23.78
C PHE A 267 9.79 -3.90 23.33
N PRO A 268 9.71 -5.23 23.51
CA PRO A 268 8.61 -6.05 22.98
C PRO A 268 7.25 -5.66 23.55
N GLU A 269 7.19 -4.85 24.60
CA GLU A 269 5.98 -4.26 25.20
C GLU A 269 5.44 -3.04 24.45
N LEU A 270 6.14 -2.56 23.42
CA LEU A 270 5.81 -1.33 22.71
C LEU A 270 5.43 -1.58 21.25
N LEU A 271 4.34 -0.92 20.84
CA LEU A 271 3.85 -0.93 19.46
C LEU A 271 3.48 0.48 19.02
N PHE A 272 3.93 0.88 17.84
CA PHE A 272 3.43 2.05 17.14
C PHE A 272 2.64 1.64 15.91
N VAL A 273 1.43 2.17 15.78
CA VAL A 273 0.56 1.92 14.61
C VAL A 273 0.20 3.24 13.96
N PHE A 274 0.39 3.30 12.65
CA PHE A 274 -0.04 4.41 11.81
C PHE A 274 -1.31 3.99 11.10
N GLU A 275 -2.40 4.74 11.29
CA GLU A 275 -3.64 4.55 10.51
C GLU A 275 -3.46 5.14 9.11
N THR A 276 -2.81 6.30 9.04
CA THR A 276 -2.43 7.01 7.82
C THR A 276 -0.99 7.48 7.99
N PRO A 277 -0.34 7.99 6.92
CA PRO A 277 0.95 8.66 7.07
C PRO A 277 0.93 9.84 8.06
N ASP A 278 -0.24 10.47 8.23
CA ASP A 278 -0.43 11.65 9.07
C ASP A 278 -1.06 11.37 10.45
N GLN A 279 -1.30 10.10 10.82
CA GLN A 279 -1.98 9.75 12.07
C GLN A 279 -1.39 8.50 12.72
N MET A 280 -1.02 8.60 14.01
CA MET A 280 -0.46 7.49 14.76
C MET A 280 -1.05 7.32 16.17
N ARG A 281 -0.84 6.13 16.73
CA ARG A 281 -0.92 5.84 18.17
C ARG A 281 0.23 4.94 18.62
N LYS A 282 0.59 5.05 19.89
CA LYS A 282 1.48 4.16 20.63
C LYS A 282 0.65 3.31 21.61
N TYR A 283 1.04 2.04 21.75
CA TYR A 283 0.52 1.10 22.72
C TYR A 283 1.67 0.61 23.59
N ASP A 284 1.38 0.43 24.87
CA ASP A 284 2.30 -0.07 25.89
C ASP A 284 1.61 -1.19 26.65
N LEU A 285 2.21 -2.37 26.71
CA LEU A 285 1.64 -3.52 27.41
C LEU A 285 2.44 -3.86 28.66
N ASN A 286 1.79 -3.79 29.82
CA ASN A 286 2.38 -4.27 31.06
C ASN A 286 2.16 -5.78 31.22
N VAL A 287 3.19 -6.56 30.89
CA VAL A 287 3.16 -8.03 30.98
C VAL A 287 3.16 -8.58 32.41
N ILE A 288 3.45 -7.76 33.43
CA ILE A 288 3.55 -8.17 34.84
C ILE A 288 2.19 -8.04 35.55
N MET A 289 1.37 -7.07 35.16
CA MET A 289 0.09 -6.75 35.81
C MET A 289 -1.11 -7.12 34.93
N ASP A 290 -1.40 -8.43 34.80
CA ASP A 290 -2.59 -8.95 34.11
C ASP A 290 -2.78 -8.44 32.66
N PHE A 291 -1.69 -8.07 31.99
CA PHE A 291 -1.70 -7.52 30.63
C PHE A 291 -2.53 -6.23 30.47
N GLU A 292 -2.55 -5.40 31.51
CA GLU A 292 -3.03 -4.02 31.36
C GLU A 292 -2.22 -3.30 30.27
N TYR A 293 -2.90 -2.54 29.41
CA TYR A 293 -2.24 -1.76 28.37
C TYR A 293 -2.60 -0.28 28.47
N ARG A 294 -1.64 0.56 28.08
CA ARG A 294 -1.84 2.00 27.89
C ARG A 294 -1.86 2.30 26.40
N ARG A 295 -2.75 3.20 26.02
CA ARG A 295 -2.89 3.71 24.66
C ARG A 295 -2.68 5.21 24.68
N SER A 296 -1.82 5.71 23.81
CA SER A 296 -1.62 7.14 23.61
C SER A 296 -2.89 7.81 23.06
N GLN A 297 -2.96 9.13 23.16
CA GLN A 297 -3.88 9.88 22.32
C GLN A 297 -3.58 9.67 20.84
N LYS A 298 -4.57 9.98 19.99
CA LYS A 298 -4.37 9.99 18.55
C LYS A 298 -3.56 11.21 18.16
N HIS A 299 -2.36 10.98 17.65
CA HIS A 299 -1.47 12.05 17.20
C HIS A 299 -1.70 12.37 15.73
N LYS A 300 -1.73 13.67 15.40
CA LYS A 300 -1.75 14.14 14.02
C LYS A 300 -0.38 14.69 13.66
N ILE A 301 0.10 14.30 12.50
CA ILE A 301 1.45 14.52 12.02
C ILE A 301 1.34 15.48 10.84
N PRO A 302 1.99 16.66 10.87
CA PRO A 302 1.82 17.66 9.82
C PRO A 302 2.64 17.30 8.57
N VAL A 303 2.20 16.29 7.84
CA VAL A 303 2.78 15.83 6.56
C VAL A 303 2.02 16.51 5.41
N ASP A 304 2.73 16.98 4.39
CA ASP A 304 2.08 17.51 3.18
C ASP A 304 1.35 16.36 2.46
N LYS A 305 0.16 16.61 1.92
CA LYS A 305 -0.60 15.59 1.20
C LYS A 305 0.11 15.08 -0.07
N ASN A 306 1.07 15.85 -0.58
CA ASN A 306 1.90 15.49 -1.73
C ASN A 306 3.29 14.99 -1.33
N GLU A 307 3.59 14.89 -0.03
CA GLU A 307 4.84 14.30 0.42
C GLU A 307 4.83 12.80 0.16
N TYR A 308 5.86 12.36 -0.54
CA TYR A 308 6.11 10.97 -0.82
C TYR A 308 6.73 10.27 0.40
N ILE A 309 6.05 9.25 0.93
CA ILE A 309 6.49 8.51 2.12
C ILE A 309 6.75 7.06 1.74
N MET A 310 8.03 6.70 1.75
CA MET A 310 8.49 5.34 1.47
C MET A 310 8.41 4.46 2.72
N SER A 311 8.85 4.99 3.87
CA SER A 311 8.85 4.25 5.12
C SER A 311 8.87 5.20 6.32
N ILE A 312 8.39 4.70 7.45
CA ILE A 312 8.48 5.34 8.76
C ILE A 312 9.35 4.46 9.65
N ASN A 313 10.40 5.03 10.24
CA ASN A 313 11.24 4.36 11.24
C ASN A 313 11.04 5.01 12.60
N ILE A 314 11.16 4.23 13.66
CA ILE A 314 11.06 4.68 15.04
C ILE A 314 12.31 4.25 15.78
N GLU A 315 13.03 5.23 16.31
CA GLU A 315 14.26 5.03 17.05
C GLU A 315 14.04 5.49 18.50
N TRP A 316 14.35 4.64 19.47
CA TRP A 316 14.36 5.06 20.87
C TRP A 316 15.65 5.82 21.17
N LEU A 317 15.54 7.03 21.71
CA LEU A 317 16.67 7.90 22.02
C LEU A 317 17.07 7.87 23.51
N GLY A 318 16.33 7.16 24.35
CA GLY A 318 16.52 7.14 25.80
C GLY A 318 15.29 7.64 26.55
N ASP A 319 15.13 7.19 27.80
CA ASP A 319 14.02 7.54 28.68
C ASP A 319 12.66 7.40 27.98
N ASP A 320 11.89 8.48 27.89
CA ASP A 320 10.56 8.57 27.30
C ASP A 320 10.56 9.10 25.86
N ILE A 321 11.71 9.13 25.18
CA ILE A 321 11.91 9.86 23.93
C ILE A 321 12.08 8.90 22.76
N TYR A 322 11.21 9.04 21.76
CA TYR A 322 11.26 8.30 20.50
C TYR A 322 11.39 9.27 19.32
N LEU A 323 12.31 9.01 18.41
CA LEU A 323 12.47 9.71 17.15
C LEU A 323 11.71 8.98 16.06
N ILE A 324 10.76 9.67 15.44
CA ILE A 324 9.99 9.18 14.30
C ILE A 324 10.56 9.82 13.04
N ASN A 325 11.19 9.00 12.20
CA ASN A 325 11.84 9.40 10.96
C ASN A 325 10.98 9.00 9.76
N TYR A 326 10.67 9.98 8.91
CA TYR A 326 10.00 9.77 7.62
C TYR A 326 11.02 9.82 6.50
N TYR A 327 11.03 8.78 5.66
CA TYR A 327 11.97 8.64 4.56
C TYR A 327 11.27 8.76 3.21
N HIS A 328 11.97 9.37 2.25
CA HIS A 328 11.67 9.29 0.82
C HIS A 328 12.67 8.35 0.12
N ASP A 329 12.64 8.35 -1.21
CA ASP A 329 13.58 7.60 -2.06
C ASP A 329 15.04 7.84 -1.61
N LEU A 330 15.88 6.81 -1.78
CA LEU A 330 17.30 6.78 -1.36
C LEU A 330 17.54 6.83 0.15
N GLY A 331 16.50 6.67 0.98
CA GLY A 331 16.65 6.60 2.44
C GLY A 331 17.02 7.93 3.08
N ILE A 332 16.70 9.04 2.41
CA ILE A 332 16.92 10.38 2.95
C ILE A 332 15.73 10.75 3.84
N THR A 333 16.00 11.07 5.11
CA THR A 333 14.97 11.56 6.03
C THR A 333 14.54 12.97 5.62
N PHE A 334 13.25 13.18 5.35
CA PHE A 334 12.72 14.51 5.05
C PHE A 334 11.99 15.13 6.23
N LYS A 335 11.45 14.31 7.15
CA LYS A 335 10.77 14.78 8.36
C LYS A 335 11.17 13.96 9.58
N ARG A 336 11.38 14.66 10.69
CA ARG A 336 11.75 14.10 11.99
C ARG A 336 10.87 14.68 13.07
N LEU A 337 10.35 13.81 13.93
CA LEU A 337 9.49 14.19 15.05
C LEU A 337 9.96 13.46 16.30
N PHE A 338 9.89 14.11 17.44
CA PHE A 338 10.09 13.48 18.73
C PHE A 338 8.72 13.19 19.35
N TYR A 339 8.49 11.93 19.69
CA TYR A 339 7.39 11.54 20.56
C TYR A 339 7.92 11.43 22.00
N LEU A 340 7.31 12.21 22.89
CA LEU A 340 7.61 12.20 24.33
C LEU A 340 6.50 11.44 25.03
N GLU A 341 6.81 10.25 25.51
CA GLU A 341 5.82 9.32 26.04
C GLU A 341 5.19 9.79 27.34
N TYR A 342 5.95 10.38 28.28
CA TYR A 342 5.37 10.79 29.57
C TYR A 342 4.38 11.93 29.43
N ASP A 343 4.67 12.85 28.52
CA ASP A 343 3.78 13.98 28.23
C ASP A 343 2.72 13.59 27.17
N ASP A 344 2.88 12.44 26.52
CA ASP A 344 2.11 11.97 25.38
C ASP A 344 1.95 13.06 24.31
N VAL A 345 3.06 13.60 23.82
CA VAL A 345 3.10 14.69 22.82
C VAL A 345 4.05 14.39 21.67
N LEU A 346 3.72 14.93 20.51
CA LEU A 346 4.57 14.90 19.32
C LEU A 346 5.09 16.31 19.03
N ILE A 347 6.40 16.46 18.89
CA ILE A 347 7.06 17.75 18.70
C ILE A 347 8.08 17.69 17.55
N GLU A 348 8.25 18.80 16.84
CA GLU A 348 9.28 18.93 15.79
C GLU A 348 10.60 19.49 16.34
N ASP A 349 10.51 20.43 17.30
CA ASP A 349 11.64 21.13 17.89
C ASP A 349 11.76 20.80 19.38
N PHE A 350 12.70 19.90 19.68
CA PHE A 350 12.99 19.46 21.04
C PHE A 350 13.49 20.61 21.93
N ASP A 351 14.34 21.50 21.41
CA ASP A 351 14.91 22.61 22.18
C ASP A 351 13.85 23.64 22.58
N SER A 352 12.94 23.95 21.66
CA SER A 352 11.82 24.85 21.92
C SER A 352 10.88 24.27 22.98
N TYR A 353 10.58 22.97 22.91
CA TYR A 353 9.74 22.29 23.89
C TYR A 353 10.37 22.30 25.29
N ILE A 354 11.66 21.93 25.42
CA ILE A 354 12.35 21.91 26.71
C ILE A 354 12.39 23.31 27.34
N LYS A 355 12.63 24.36 26.54
CA LYS A 355 12.71 25.74 27.02
C LYS A 355 11.37 26.29 27.50
N SER A 356 10.25 25.81 26.95
CA SER A 356 8.90 26.31 27.23
C SER A 356 8.10 25.47 28.23
N TYR A 357 8.32 24.16 28.32
CA TYR A 357 7.41 23.26 29.05
C TYR A 357 8.06 22.51 30.22
N ARG A 358 9.24 21.90 30.05
CA ARG A 358 9.89 21.12 31.13
C ARG A 358 10.54 21.98 32.23
N LYS A 359 10.77 23.28 31.98
CA LYS A 359 11.27 24.21 33.01
C LYS A 359 10.25 24.54 34.10
N GLU A 360 8.96 24.36 33.85
CA GLU A 360 7.89 24.72 34.80
C GLU A 360 7.45 23.55 35.69
N ARG A 361 7.92 22.32 35.44
CA ARG A 361 7.56 21.10 36.18
C ARG A 361 8.67 20.51 37.06
N ASN A 362 9.87 21.09 37.03
CA ASN A 362 10.95 20.87 38.00
C ASN A 362 11.01 22.06 38.96
#